data_AF-A0A4R5U5B2-F1
#
_entry.id   AF-A0A4R5U5B2-F1
#
_cell.length_a   1.000
_cell.length_b   1.000
_cell.length_c   1.000
_cell.angle_alpha   90.00
_cell.angle_beta   90.00
_cell.angle_gamma   90.00
#
_symmetry.space_group_name_H-M   'P 1'
#
loop_
_entity.id
_entity.type
_entity.pdbx_description
1 polymer ?
#
loop_
_entity_poly.entity_id
_entity_poly.type
_entity_poly.pdbx_seq_one_letter_code
_entity_poly.pdbx_strand_id
1 'polypeptide(L)'
;MGHGATASHANSVALGQGSATTRGAQTGYNAAYVGSSNSTGEVNVGGRTITGVAPGIAGTDAVNVNQLTAGVNHAINIANQYTDNRINELQSDVWTMDRGYRGATASAMAMAGLPQAYLPGKSMLAVGFGGYQNEFGMAVGLSGITENGRYVYKVQASGNTVRDWGFSVGAGIQW
;
A
#
# COMPACT_ATOMS: atom_id res chain seq x y z
N MET A 1 3.19 -10.35 -54.45
CA MET A 1 2.19 -11.34 -54.91
C MET A 1 0.82 -10.67 -54.90
N GLY A 2 0.31 -10.31 -56.07
CA GLY A 2 -0.90 -9.51 -56.24
C GLY A 2 -0.71 -8.49 -57.35
N HIS A 3 -1.79 -8.13 -58.06
CA HIS A 3 -1.72 -7.11 -59.11
C HIS A 3 -1.23 -5.78 -58.51
N GLY A 4 -0.18 -5.18 -59.06
CA GLY A 4 0.40 -3.94 -58.54
C GLY A 4 1.07 -4.06 -57.17
N ALA A 5 1.38 -5.27 -56.70
CA ALA A 5 2.19 -5.45 -55.49
C ALA A 5 3.67 -5.14 -55.77
N THR A 6 4.33 -4.33 -54.94
CA THR A 6 5.71 -3.89 -55.12
C THR A 6 6.60 -4.29 -53.93
N ALA A 7 7.55 -5.20 -54.17
CA ALA A 7 8.58 -5.55 -53.21
C ALA A 7 9.92 -4.97 -53.68
N SER A 8 10.27 -3.78 -53.19
CA SER A 8 11.45 -3.00 -53.63
C SER A 8 12.65 -3.08 -52.68
N HIS A 9 12.51 -3.80 -51.56
CA HIS A 9 13.56 -3.95 -50.55
C HIS A 9 14.09 -5.40 -50.52
N ALA A 10 15.36 -5.57 -50.15
CA ALA A 10 15.98 -6.89 -50.04
C ALA A 10 15.23 -7.80 -49.05
N ASN A 11 15.12 -9.08 -49.41
CA ASN A 11 14.48 -10.14 -48.61
C ASN A 11 13.01 -9.89 -48.24
N SER A 12 12.29 -9.06 -48.98
CA SER A 12 10.92 -8.68 -48.65
C SER A 12 9.85 -9.29 -49.55
N VAL A 13 8.63 -9.36 -49.03
CA VAL A 13 7.42 -9.83 -49.71
C VAL A 13 6.32 -8.78 -49.56
N ALA A 14 5.76 -8.31 -50.68
CA ALA A 14 4.50 -7.58 -50.70
C ALA A 14 3.35 -8.56 -51.02
N LEU A 15 2.35 -8.67 -50.15
CA LEU A 15 1.26 -9.65 -50.26
C LEU A 15 -0.11 -8.99 -50.34
N GLY A 16 -0.72 -9.07 -51.53
CA GLY A 16 -2.02 -8.46 -51.84
C GLY A 16 -1.94 -7.46 -52.99
N GLN A 17 -3.08 -7.20 -53.63
CA GLN A 17 -3.19 -6.16 -54.66
C GLN A 17 -2.80 -4.80 -54.07
N GLY A 18 -1.96 -4.05 -54.78
CA GLY A 18 -1.48 -2.72 -54.37
C GLY A 18 -0.57 -2.67 -53.13
N SER A 19 -0.18 -3.81 -52.54
CA SER A 19 0.70 -3.83 -51.35
C SER A 19 2.13 -3.42 -51.72
N ALA A 20 2.79 -2.67 -50.84
CA ALA A 20 4.15 -2.17 -51.08
C ALA A 20 5.02 -2.33 -49.83
N THR A 21 6.23 -2.88 -49.97
CA THR A 21 7.21 -2.95 -48.87
C THR A 21 7.77 -1.56 -48.56
N THR A 22 7.96 -1.22 -47.29
CA THR A 22 8.41 0.13 -46.86
C THR A 22 9.63 0.13 -45.94
N ARG A 23 10.06 -1.03 -45.42
CA ARG A 23 11.13 -1.13 -44.42
C ARG A 23 12.30 -2.00 -44.88
N GLY A 24 12.03 -3.18 -45.44
CA GLY A 24 13.11 -4.14 -45.75
C GLY A 24 13.77 -4.77 -44.52
N ALA A 25 14.97 -5.32 -44.72
CA ALA A 25 15.82 -5.80 -43.64
C ALA A 25 16.28 -4.63 -42.75
N GLN A 26 16.25 -4.81 -41.43
CA GLN A 26 16.60 -3.78 -40.44
C GLN A 26 17.58 -4.32 -39.41
N THR A 27 18.52 -3.48 -38.99
CA THR A 27 19.47 -3.80 -37.92
C THR A 27 19.43 -2.76 -36.82
N GLY A 28 19.39 -3.20 -35.56
CA GLY A 28 19.51 -2.35 -34.38
C GLY A 28 18.31 -1.44 -34.12
N TYR A 29 17.12 -1.75 -34.66
CA TYR A 29 15.93 -0.93 -34.41
C TYR A 29 15.44 -1.15 -32.97
N ASN A 30 14.94 -0.10 -32.32
CA ASN A 30 14.42 -0.19 -30.95
C ASN A 30 12.98 -0.71 -30.96
N ALA A 31 12.78 -1.98 -30.63
CA ALA A 31 11.46 -2.58 -30.50
C ALA A 31 10.86 -2.27 -29.12
N ALA A 32 9.58 -1.90 -29.12
CA ALA A 32 8.86 -1.60 -27.89
C ALA A 32 8.95 -2.79 -26.91
N TYR A 33 9.31 -2.50 -25.66
CA TYR A 33 9.41 -3.45 -24.53
C TYR A 33 10.47 -4.56 -24.63
N VAL A 34 11.11 -4.77 -25.78
CA VAL A 34 12.12 -5.83 -25.97
C VAL A 34 13.50 -5.31 -26.42
N GLY A 35 13.63 -4.00 -26.66
CA GLY A 35 14.92 -3.35 -26.91
C GLY A 35 15.44 -3.52 -28.34
N SER A 36 16.77 -3.44 -28.51
CA SER A 36 17.40 -3.47 -29.83
C SER A 36 17.16 -4.81 -30.53
N SER A 37 16.63 -4.74 -31.75
CA SER A 37 16.18 -5.88 -32.54
C SER A 37 16.67 -5.79 -33.99
N ASN A 38 16.67 -6.94 -34.67
CA ASN A 38 17.01 -7.06 -36.09
C ASN A 38 15.89 -7.79 -36.82
N SER A 39 15.67 -7.46 -38.10
CA SER A 39 14.81 -8.20 -39.01
C SER A 39 15.57 -8.49 -40.30
N THR A 40 15.45 -9.70 -40.83
CA THR A 40 16.11 -10.09 -42.09
C THR A 40 15.37 -9.60 -43.33
N GLY A 41 14.14 -9.09 -43.20
CA GLY A 41 13.29 -8.63 -44.30
C GLY A 41 11.92 -8.14 -43.81
N GLU A 42 11.01 -7.88 -44.74
CA GLU A 42 9.64 -7.44 -44.44
C GLU A 42 8.61 -8.30 -45.18
N VAL A 43 7.55 -8.72 -44.50
CA VAL A 43 6.30 -9.14 -45.15
C VAL A 43 5.28 -8.02 -44.97
N ASN A 44 4.93 -7.33 -46.06
CA ASN A 44 3.92 -6.28 -46.07
C ASN A 44 2.59 -6.84 -46.58
N VAL A 45 1.53 -6.75 -45.78
CA VAL A 45 0.19 -7.26 -46.12
C VAL A 45 -0.80 -6.18 -46.55
N GLY A 46 -0.33 -4.97 -46.87
CA GLY A 46 -1.17 -3.90 -47.40
C GLY A 46 -2.39 -3.53 -46.54
N GLY A 47 -2.26 -3.58 -45.20
CA GLY A 47 -3.33 -3.20 -44.26
C GLY A 47 -4.48 -4.21 -44.13
N ARG A 48 -4.26 -5.46 -44.54
CA ARG A 48 -5.28 -6.53 -44.51
C ARG A 48 -5.28 -7.28 -43.19
N THR A 49 -6.43 -7.84 -42.82
CA THR A 49 -6.54 -8.76 -41.68
C THR A 49 -5.80 -10.08 -41.96
N ILE A 50 -5.03 -10.55 -40.99
CA ILE A 50 -4.42 -11.88 -40.99
C ILE A 50 -5.24 -12.77 -40.05
N THR A 51 -5.90 -13.79 -40.60
CA THR A 51 -6.71 -14.76 -39.83
C THR A 51 -6.04 -16.13 -39.80
N GLY A 52 -6.48 -17.00 -38.88
CA GLY A 52 -5.90 -18.34 -38.73
C GLY A 52 -4.54 -18.38 -38.04
N VAL A 53 -4.15 -17.29 -37.35
CA VAL A 53 -2.92 -17.24 -36.55
C VAL A 53 -3.12 -18.07 -35.28
N ALA A 54 -2.50 -19.25 -35.25
CA ALA A 54 -2.43 -20.08 -34.05
C ALA A 54 -1.67 -19.33 -32.92
N PRO A 55 -1.94 -19.64 -31.64
CA PRO A 55 -1.18 -19.04 -30.54
C PRO A 55 0.32 -19.26 -30.69
N GLY A 56 1.11 -18.19 -30.60
CA GLY A 56 2.57 -18.26 -30.62
C GLY A 56 3.14 -18.92 -29.36
N ILE A 57 4.27 -19.62 -29.49
CA ILE A 57 4.95 -20.33 -28.40
C ILE A 57 6.36 -19.76 -28.19
N ALA A 58 7.08 -19.49 -29.28
CA ALA A 58 8.41 -18.89 -29.24
C ALA A 58 8.34 -17.35 -29.26
N GLY A 59 9.41 -16.69 -28.81
CA GLY A 59 9.46 -15.22 -28.71
C GLY A 59 9.39 -14.46 -30.05
N THR A 60 9.50 -15.15 -31.18
CA THR A 60 9.41 -14.58 -32.53
C THR A 60 8.11 -14.95 -33.26
N ASP A 61 7.22 -15.70 -32.61
CA ASP A 61 5.94 -16.08 -33.19
C ASP A 61 4.95 -14.90 -33.15
N ALA A 62 4.03 -14.86 -34.11
CA ALA A 62 2.95 -13.88 -34.09
C ALA A 62 1.99 -14.16 -32.92
N VAL A 63 1.69 -13.13 -32.13
CA VAL A 63 0.70 -13.19 -31.06
C VAL A 63 -0.68 -12.91 -31.64
N ASN A 64 -1.66 -13.75 -31.33
CA ASN A 64 -3.06 -13.52 -31.73
C ASN A 64 -3.87 -12.78 -30.64
N VAL A 65 -5.09 -12.36 -30.98
CA VAL A 65 -5.95 -11.55 -30.09
C VAL A 65 -6.32 -12.27 -28.79
N ASN A 66 -6.42 -13.61 -28.82
CA ASN A 66 -6.70 -14.40 -27.63
C ASN A 66 -5.56 -14.32 -26.62
N GLN A 67 -4.31 -14.46 -27.08
CA GLN A 67 -3.13 -14.32 -26.23
C GLN A 67 -2.97 -12.88 -25.70
N LEU A 68 -3.20 -11.87 -26.54
CA LEU A 68 -3.16 -10.47 -26.11
C LEU A 68 -4.19 -10.20 -24.99
N THR A 69 -5.44 -10.60 -25.21
CA THR A 69 -6.53 -10.40 -24.24
C THR A 69 -6.27 -11.16 -22.94
N ALA A 70 -5.81 -12.42 -23.04
CA ALA A 70 -5.46 -13.21 -21.87
C ALA A 70 -4.30 -12.59 -21.07
N GLY A 71 -3.25 -12.11 -21.74
CA GLY A 71 -2.12 -11.45 -21.09
C GLY A 71 -2.51 -10.15 -20.39
N VAL A 72 -3.32 -9.31 -21.04
CA VAL A 72 -3.84 -8.06 -20.45
C VAL A 72 -4.71 -8.36 -19.22
N ASN A 73 -5.65 -9.30 -19.34
CA ASN A 73 -6.50 -9.68 -18.21
C ASN A 73 -5.70 -10.27 -17.06
N HIS A 74 -4.67 -11.07 -17.35
CA HIS A 74 -3.78 -11.62 -16.33
C HIS A 74 -3.04 -10.51 -15.58
N ALA A 75 -2.48 -9.53 -16.30
CA ALA A 75 -1.78 -8.40 -15.70
C ALA A 75 -2.71 -7.53 -14.82
N ILE A 76 -3.93 -7.24 -15.29
CA ILE A 76 -4.94 -6.50 -14.51
C ILE A 76 -5.33 -7.26 -13.24
N ASN A 77 -5.55 -8.57 -13.34
CA ASN A 77 -5.93 -9.39 -12.19
C ASN A 77 -4.84 -9.39 -11.11
N ILE A 78 -3.57 -9.52 -11.50
CA ILE A 78 -2.44 -9.44 -10.56
C ILE A 78 -2.37 -8.06 -9.90
N ALA A 79 -2.53 -6.98 -10.68
CA ALA A 79 -2.48 -5.62 -10.16
C ALA A 79 -3.61 -5.33 -9.16
N ASN A 80 -4.82 -5.81 -9.45
CA ASN A 80 -5.98 -5.69 -8.55
C ASN A 80 -5.74 -6.49 -7.27
N GLN A 81 -5.33 -7.76 -7.37
CA GLN A 81 -5.04 -8.60 -6.20
C GLN A 81 -3.98 -7.99 -5.28
N TYR A 82 -2.89 -7.45 -5.85
CA TYR A 82 -1.86 -6.76 -5.07
C TYR A 82 -2.43 -5.53 -4.33
N THR A 83 -3.23 -4.73 -5.03
CA THR A 83 -3.83 -3.50 -4.49
C THR A 83 -4.86 -3.83 -3.40
N ASP A 84 -5.73 -4.82 -3.62
CA ASP A 84 -6.76 -5.24 -2.68
C ASP A 84 -6.14 -5.78 -1.38
N ASN A 85 -5.09 -6.60 -1.49
CA ASN A 85 -4.36 -7.08 -0.31
C ASN A 85 -3.78 -5.92 0.51
N ARG A 86 -3.14 -4.96 -0.17
CA ARG A 86 -2.57 -3.79 0.49
C ARG A 86 -3.64 -2.91 1.13
N ILE A 87 -4.79 -2.75 0.50
CA ILE A 87 -5.91 -1.99 1.05
C ILE A 87 -6.48 -2.69 2.29
N ASN A 88 -6.64 -4.01 2.26
CA ASN A 88 -7.13 -4.78 3.41
C ASN A 88 -6.18 -4.67 4.62
N GLU A 89 -4.87 -4.75 4.39
CA GLU A 89 -3.85 -4.49 5.43
C GLU A 89 -4.00 -3.08 6.01
N LEU A 90 -4.07 -2.06 5.15
CA LEU A 90 -4.23 -0.67 5.59
C LEU A 90 -5.54 -0.45 6.36
N GLN A 91 -6.64 -1.08 5.96
CA GLN A 91 -7.92 -0.99 6.69
C GLN A 91 -7.82 -1.61 8.08
N SER A 92 -7.14 -2.75 8.21
CA SER A 92 -6.89 -3.41 9.50
C SER A 92 -5.98 -2.55 10.40
N ASP A 93 -4.93 -1.97 9.83
CA ASP A 93 -4.01 -1.08 10.55
C ASP A 93 -4.71 0.19 11.02
N VAL A 94 -5.49 0.83 10.15
CA VAL A 94 -6.27 2.03 10.52
C VAL A 94 -7.30 1.71 11.60
N TRP A 95 -7.97 0.55 11.52
CA TRP A 95 -8.91 0.13 12.56
C TRP A 95 -8.22 -0.09 13.91
N THR A 96 -7.06 -0.75 13.89
CA THR A 96 -6.25 -0.99 15.09
C THR A 96 -5.73 0.32 15.67
N MET A 97 -5.26 1.23 14.82
CA MET A 97 -4.75 2.53 15.21
C MET A 97 -5.86 3.39 15.85
N ASP A 98 -7.02 3.48 15.22
CA ASP A 98 -8.15 4.25 15.72
C ASP A 98 -8.65 3.69 17.05
N ARG A 99 -8.71 2.37 17.20
CA ARG A 99 -9.03 1.73 18.47
C ARG A 99 -7.97 2.02 19.55
N GLY A 100 -6.68 1.97 19.20
CA GLY A 100 -5.57 2.34 20.09
C GLY A 100 -5.69 3.77 20.62
N TYR A 101 -6.00 4.74 19.75
CA TYR A 101 -6.23 6.13 20.16
C TYR A 101 -7.40 6.28 21.15
N ARG A 102 -8.51 5.57 20.92
CA ARG A 102 -9.65 5.57 21.85
C ARG A 102 -9.25 4.99 23.21
N GLY A 103 -8.49 3.89 23.23
CA GLY A 103 -7.99 3.27 24.46
C GLY A 103 -7.01 4.14 25.22
N ALA A 104 -6.09 4.80 24.52
CA ALA A 104 -5.18 5.77 25.10
C ALA A 104 -5.93 6.95 25.74
N THR A 105 -6.97 7.46 25.06
CA THR A 105 -7.83 8.52 25.60
C THR A 105 -8.57 8.06 26.85
N ALA A 106 -9.13 6.85 26.85
CA ALA A 106 -9.79 6.28 28.03
C ALA A 106 -8.81 6.13 29.21
N SER A 107 -7.56 5.74 28.94
CA SER A 107 -6.47 5.65 29.93
C SER A 107 -6.12 7.03 30.49
N ALA A 108 -6.04 8.05 29.63
CA ALA A 108 -5.79 9.43 30.04
C ALA A 108 -6.93 9.99 30.91
N MET A 109 -8.19 9.68 30.58
CA MET A 109 -9.35 10.02 31.41
C MET A 109 -9.29 9.34 32.77
N ALA A 110 -8.94 8.05 32.82
CA ALA A 110 -8.76 7.30 34.06
C ALA A 110 -7.68 7.94 34.95
N MET A 111 -6.56 8.34 34.33
CA MET A 111 -5.45 9.03 34.98
C MET A 111 -5.82 10.43 35.48
N ALA A 112 -6.60 11.18 34.71
CA ALA A 112 -7.07 12.52 35.08
C ALA A 112 -8.05 12.47 36.27
N GLY A 113 -8.86 11.40 36.35
CA GLY A 113 -9.79 11.18 37.46
C GLY A 113 -9.14 10.75 38.78
N LEU A 114 -7.84 10.47 38.82
CA LEU A 114 -7.14 10.02 40.03
C LEU A 114 -7.07 11.15 41.08
N PRO A 115 -7.67 10.97 42.28
CA PRO A 115 -7.52 11.91 43.38
C PRO A 115 -6.06 12.14 43.79
N GLN A 116 -5.77 13.32 44.31
CA GLN A 116 -4.44 13.72 44.80
C GLN A 116 -4.46 13.97 46.31
N ALA A 117 -3.37 13.62 46.99
CA ALA A 117 -3.18 13.93 48.40
C ALA A 117 -3.28 15.44 48.65
N TYR A 118 -3.98 15.84 49.73
CA TYR A 118 -4.16 17.25 50.13
C TYR A 118 -3.63 17.56 51.53
N LEU A 119 -3.11 16.56 52.27
CA LEU A 119 -2.57 16.73 53.62
C LEU A 119 -1.02 16.65 53.62
N PRO A 120 -0.32 17.62 54.25
CA PRO A 120 1.14 17.57 54.44
C PRO A 120 1.61 16.31 55.19
N GLY A 121 2.72 15.73 54.74
CA GLY A 121 3.29 14.51 55.31
C GLY A 121 2.47 13.23 55.04
N LYS A 122 1.45 13.29 54.18
CA LYS A 122 0.62 12.12 53.81
C LYS A 122 0.86 11.70 52.37
N SER A 123 0.79 10.39 52.17
CA SER A 123 0.76 9.75 50.84
C SER A 123 -0.65 9.23 50.55
N MET A 124 -1.00 9.13 49.28
CA MET A 124 -2.28 8.61 48.79
C MET A 124 -2.05 7.61 47.66
N LEU A 125 -2.74 6.47 47.74
CA LEU A 125 -2.90 5.51 46.66
C LEU A 125 -4.31 5.66 46.08
N ALA A 126 -4.40 5.76 44.76
CA ALA A 126 -5.65 5.95 44.03
C ALA A 126 -5.77 4.97 42.86
N VAL A 127 -7.02 4.64 42.52
CA VAL A 127 -7.40 3.92 41.30
C VAL A 127 -8.45 4.75 40.56
N GLY A 128 -8.36 4.77 39.24
CA GLY A 128 -9.25 5.52 38.36
C GLY A 128 -9.66 4.68 37.17
N PHE A 129 -10.84 4.95 36.63
CA PHE A 129 -11.37 4.31 35.44
C PHE A 129 -11.82 5.39 34.45
N GLY A 130 -11.71 5.11 33.16
CA GLY A 130 -12.08 6.03 32.10
C GLY A 130 -12.67 5.27 30.92
N GLY A 131 -13.57 5.92 30.19
CA GLY A 131 -14.19 5.35 29.00
C GLY A 131 -14.23 6.39 27.88
N TYR A 132 -13.98 5.96 26.65
CA TYR A 132 -14.07 6.80 25.47
C TYR A 132 -14.46 5.96 24.25
N GLN A 133 -15.57 6.31 23.61
CA GLN A 133 -16.05 5.67 22.37
C GLN A 133 -15.92 4.13 22.34
N ASN A 134 -16.62 3.44 23.24
CA ASN A 134 -16.63 1.98 23.43
C ASN A 134 -15.32 1.33 23.94
N GLU A 135 -14.27 2.11 24.21
CA GLU A 135 -13.03 1.61 24.79
C GLU A 135 -12.89 2.05 26.26
N PHE A 136 -12.26 1.22 27.09
CA PHE A 136 -12.13 1.45 28.54
C PHE A 136 -10.66 1.47 28.96
N GLY A 137 -10.36 2.29 29.97
CA GLY A 137 -9.05 2.44 30.57
C GLY A 137 -9.13 2.40 32.08
N MET A 138 -8.06 1.92 32.71
CA MET A 138 -7.86 1.92 34.14
C MET A 138 -6.50 2.56 34.45
N ALA A 139 -6.43 3.28 35.56
CA ALA A 139 -5.21 3.90 36.05
C ALA A 139 -5.02 3.65 37.53
N VAL A 140 -3.77 3.58 37.96
CA VAL A 140 -3.36 3.56 39.37
C VAL A 140 -2.36 4.68 39.59
N GLY A 141 -2.41 5.32 40.76
CA GLY A 141 -1.52 6.44 41.06
C GLY A 141 -1.16 6.55 42.52
N LEU A 142 0.04 7.05 42.75
CA LEU A 142 0.60 7.41 44.04
C LEU A 142 0.85 8.92 44.06
N SER A 143 0.44 9.60 45.12
CA SER A 143 0.75 11.02 45.33
C SER A 143 1.12 11.30 46.77
N GLY A 144 1.82 12.41 47.02
CA GLY A 144 2.14 12.83 48.38
C GLY A 144 2.53 14.29 48.47
N ILE A 145 2.44 14.82 49.68
CA ILE A 145 2.89 16.17 50.03
C ILE A 145 3.97 16.04 51.12
N THR A 146 5.08 16.78 50.97
CA THR A 146 6.14 16.82 51.98
C THR A 146 5.65 17.34 53.33
N GLU A 147 6.33 17.02 54.42
CA GLU A 147 5.91 17.42 55.79
C GLU A 147 5.79 18.94 55.95
N ASN A 148 6.68 19.70 55.30
CA ASN A 148 6.63 21.16 55.29
C ASN A 148 5.51 21.74 54.40
N GLY A 149 4.70 20.90 53.74
CA GLY A 149 3.60 21.30 52.88
C GLY A 149 4.00 21.95 51.56
N ARG A 150 5.30 22.18 51.30
CA ARG A 150 5.76 23.00 50.18
C ARG A 150 5.85 22.26 48.86
N TYR A 151 6.03 20.94 48.87
CA TYR A 151 6.22 20.16 47.65
C TYR A 151 5.14 19.08 47.52
N VAL A 152 4.60 18.95 46.31
CA VAL A 152 3.61 17.93 45.93
C VAL A 152 4.18 17.08 44.80
N TYR A 153 4.03 15.77 44.86
CA TYR A 153 4.40 14.85 43.79
C TYR A 153 3.27 13.88 43.46
N LYS A 154 3.20 13.43 42.21
CA LYS A 154 2.26 12.43 41.69
C LYS A 154 2.94 11.54 40.66
N VAL A 155 2.76 10.24 40.77
CA VAL A 155 3.17 9.22 39.81
C VAL A 155 1.96 8.36 39.51
N GLN A 156 1.71 8.05 38.25
CA GLN A 156 0.53 7.27 37.85
C GLN A 156 0.84 6.45 36.60
N ALA A 157 0.22 5.29 36.50
CA ALA A 157 0.30 4.37 35.37
C ALA A 157 -1.12 3.97 34.94
N SER A 158 -1.29 3.63 33.67
CA SER A 158 -2.58 3.25 33.12
C SER A 158 -2.46 2.15 32.07
N GLY A 159 -3.57 1.47 31.83
CA GLY A 159 -3.73 0.49 30.76
C GLY A 159 -5.17 0.44 30.27
N ASN A 160 -5.37 -0.03 29.05
CA ASN A 160 -6.69 -0.08 28.42
C ASN A 160 -7.03 -1.46 27.83
N THR A 161 -8.27 -1.59 27.35
CA THR A 161 -8.81 -2.80 26.73
C THR A 161 -8.17 -3.16 25.37
N VAL A 162 -7.34 -2.29 24.78
CA VAL A 162 -6.48 -2.57 23.60
C VAL A 162 -5.11 -3.12 23.99
N ARG A 163 -4.81 -3.22 25.30
CA ARG A 163 -3.52 -3.66 25.88
C ARG A 163 -2.38 -2.66 25.73
N ASP A 164 -2.68 -1.40 25.43
CA ASP A 164 -1.66 -0.35 25.55
C ASP A 164 -1.54 0.10 27.00
N TRP A 165 -0.34 0.52 27.38
CA TRP A 165 -0.01 1.02 28.71
C TRP A 165 0.69 2.37 28.63
N GLY A 166 0.57 3.17 29.69
CA GLY A 166 1.21 4.48 29.78
C GLY A 166 1.54 4.85 31.22
N PHE A 167 2.38 5.86 31.42
CA PHE A 167 2.69 6.40 32.73
C PHE A 167 2.91 7.91 32.68
N SER A 168 2.72 8.59 33.80
CA SER A 168 3.09 9.99 33.95
C SER A 168 3.55 10.30 35.38
N VAL A 169 4.41 11.30 35.50
CA VAL A 169 4.93 11.83 36.76
C VAL A 169 4.83 13.36 36.74
N GLY A 170 4.51 13.95 37.88
CA GLY A 170 4.44 15.39 38.05
C GLY A 170 4.85 15.81 39.46
N ALA A 171 5.40 17.03 39.57
CA ALA A 171 5.72 17.66 40.83
C ALA A 171 5.35 19.14 40.79
N GLY A 172 5.04 19.72 41.96
CA GLY A 172 4.70 21.13 42.11
C GLY A 172 5.22 21.69 43.42
N ILE A 173 5.44 23.00 43.45
CA ILE A 173 5.80 23.76 44.66
C ILE A 173 4.69 24.76 44.97
N GLN A 174 4.29 24.84 46.23
CA GLN A 174 3.37 25.87 46.74
C GLN A 174 4.05 26.69 47.84
N TRP A 175 3.79 28.00 47.85
CA TRP A 175 4.38 28.98 48.77
C TRP A 175 3.30 29.88 49.37
#